data_AF-A0A533S0M1-F1
#
_entry.id   AF-A0A533S0M1-F1
#
_cell.length_a   1.000
_cell.length_b   1.000
_cell.length_c   1.000
_cell.angle_alpha   90.00
_cell.angle_beta   90.00
_cell.angle_gamma   90.00
#
_symmetry.space_group_name_H-M   'P 1'
#
loop_
_entity.id
_entity.type
_entity.pdbx_description
1 polymer ?
#
loop_
_entity_poly.entity_id
_entity_poly.type
_entity_poly.pdbx_seq_one_letter_code
_entity_poly.pdbx_strand_id
1 'polypeptide(L)'
;EAFAAAKKNTLVLLGIGVGGLLVTLLGVWIFLDRSVVSPIVRLAGRTEEISLGKNLNDKVSEAAGGEISILAGSIERLRISLVKILKRNAQS
;
A
#
# COMPACT_ATOMS: atom_id res chain seq x y z
N GLU A 1 -25.29 1.38 -47.54
CA GLU A 1 -25.77 1.30 -46.14
C GLU A 1 -24.94 0.36 -45.25
N ALA A 2 -24.53 -0.82 -45.73
CA ALA A 2 -23.71 -1.79 -44.98
C ALA A 2 -22.42 -1.19 -44.37
N PHE A 3 -21.73 -0.30 -45.09
CA PHE A 3 -20.49 0.34 -44.61
C PHE A 3 -20.70 1.33 -43.45
N ALA A 4 -21.84 2.02 -43.42
CA ALA A 4 -22.18 2.96 -42.35
C ALA A 4 -22.58 2.22 -41.06
N ALA A 5 -23.34 1.13 -41.20
CA ALA A 5 -23.68 0.24 -40.09
C ALA A 5 -22.42 -0.44 -39.50
N ALA A 6 -21.49 -0.88 -40.35
CA ALA A 6 -20.21 -1.44 -39.92
C ALA A 6 -19.39 -0.44 -39.09
N LYS A 7 -19.23 0.81 -39.56
CA LYS A 7 -18.53 1.86 -38.80
C LYS A 7 -19.17 2.16 -37.44
N LYS A 8 -20.51 2.23 -37.38
CA LYS A 8 -21.24 2.46 -36.12
C LYS A 8 -21.01 1.32 -35.12
N ASN A 9 -21.06 0.08 -35.58
CA ASN A 9 -20.81 -1.08 -34.72
C ASN A 9 -19.36 -1.14 -34.25
N THR A 10 -18.38 -0.80 -35.11
CA THR A 10 -16.99 -0.69 -34.69
C THR A 10 -16.81 0.35 -33.60
N LEU A 11 -17.42 1.53 -33.73
CA LEU A 11 -17.36 2.60 -32.70
C LEU A 11 -17.97 2.16 -31.37
N VAL A 12 -19.10 1.46 -31.40
CA VAL A 12 -19.75 0.94 -30.18
C VAL A 12 -18.87 -0.11 -29.50
N LEU A 13 -18.31 -1.05 -30.27
CA LEU A 13 -17.40 -2.06 -29.73
C LEU A 13 -16.13 -1.43 -29.13
N LEU A 14 -15.57 -0.42 -29.79
CA LEU A 14 -14.41 0.31 -29.30
C LEU A 14 -14.74 1.06 -28.00
N GLY A 15 -15.92 1.70 -27.94
CA GLY A 15 -16.39 2.39 -26.74
C GLY A 15 -16.56 1.46 -25.54
N ILE A 16 -17.14 0.28 -25.75
CA ILE A 16 -17.28 -0.75 -24.70
C ILE A 16 -15.90 -1.27 -24.27
N GLY A 17 -15.02 -1.55 -25.23
CA GLY A 17 -13.67 -2.05 -24.94
C GLY A 17 -12.84 -1.05 -24.11
N VAL A 18 -12.82 0.22 -24.54
CA VAL A 18 -12.12 1.28 -23.80
C VAL A 18 -12.78 1.53 -22.44
N GLY A 19 -14.11 1.57 -22.39
CA GLY A 19 -14.84 1.73 -21.14
C GLY A 19 -14.54 0.62 -20.13
N GLY A 20 -14.59 -0.64 -20.57
CA GLY A 20 -14.28 -1.80 -19.73
C GLY A 20 -12.84 -1.83 -19.25
N LEU A 21 -11.89 -1.45 -20.11
CA LEU A 21 -10.49 -1.32 -19.74
C LEU A 21 -10.28 -0.25 -18.67
N LEU A 22 -10.85 0.95 -18.86
CA LEU A 22 -10.73 2.04 -17.90
C LEU A 22 -11.31 1.68 -16.53
N VAL A 23 -12.48 1.04 -16.50
CA VAL A 23 -13.10 0.57 -15.26
C VAL A 23 -12.21 -0.45 -14.55
N THR A 24 -11.61 -1.37 -15.30
CA THR A 24 -10.72 -2.39 -14.74
C THR A 24 -9.44 -1.78 -14.18
N LEU A 25 -8.82 -0.86 -14.92
CA LEU A 25 -7.62 -0.12 -14.46
C LEU A 25 -7.91 0.68 -13.20
N LEU A 26 -9.06 1.35 -13.14
CA LEU A 26 -9.48 2.11 -11.98
C LEU A 26 -9.73 1.20 -10.77
N GLY A 27 -10.33 0.02 -10.99
CA GLY A 27 -10.51 -0.99 -9.94
C GLY A 27 -9.18 -1.51 -9.40
N VAL A 28 -8.23 -1.85 -10.28
CA VAL A 28 -6.88 -2.28 -9.88
C VAL A 28 -6.15 -1.18 -9.12
N TRP A 29 -6.24 0.06 -9.60
CA TRP A 29 -5.60 1.20 -8.93
C TRP A 29 -6.12 1.39 -7.50
N ILE A 30 -7.44 1.42 -7.30
CA ILE A 30 -8.04 1.55 -5.96
C ILE A 30 -7.65 0.36 -5.07
N PHE A 31 -7.63 -0.85 -5.63
CA PHE A 31 -7.26 -2.05 -4.89
C PHE A 31 -5.80 -2.01 -4.42
N LEU A 32 -4.86 -1.65 -5.31
CA LEU A 32 -3.44 -1.55 -4.98
C LEU A 32 -3.16 -0.41 -4.00
N ASP A 33 -3.79 0.75 -4.19
CA ASP A 33 -3.63 1.88 -3.29
C ASP A 33 -4.01 1.51 -1.86
N ARG A 34 -5.18 0.89 -1.69
CA ARG A 34 -5.69 0.52 -0.37
C ARG A 34 -4.97 -0.68 0.25
N SER A 35 -4.62 -1.69 -0.54
CA SER A 35 -4.12 -2.97 -0.02
C SER A 35 -2.60 -3.01 0.10
N VAL A 36 -1.87 -2.20 -0.67
CA VAL A 36 -0.40 -2.27 -0.75
C VAL A 36 0.23 -0.92 -0.47
N VAL A 37 -0.14 0.13 -1.22
CA VAL A 37 0.53 1.43 -1.13
C VAL A 37 0.30 2.08 0.22
N SER A 38 -0.96 2.23 0.66
CA SER A 38 -1.30 2.88 1.92
C SER A 38 -0.65 2.19 3.13
N PRO A 39 -0.68 0.85 3.26
CA PRO A 39 0.05 0.16 4.32
C PRO A 39 1.56 0.39 4.28
N ILE A 40 2.20 0.34 3.10
CA ILE A 40 3.65 0.56 2.97
C ILE A 40 4.03 1.98 3.41
N VAL A 41 3.29 2.99 2.96
CA VAL A 41 3.55 4.39 3.34
C VAL A 41 3.40 4.59 4.85
N ARG A 42 2.39 3.97 5.48
CA ARG A 42 2.22 4.01 6.94
C ARG A 42 3.41 3.35 7.67
N LEU A 43 3.86 2.19 7.19
CA LEU A 43 5.01 1.50 7.77
C LEU A 43 6.31 2.30 7.60
N ALA A 44 6.49 2.97 6.47
CA ALA A 44 7.62 3.85 6.22
C ALA A 44 7.64 5.02 7.21
N GLY A 45 6.51 5.72 7.38
CA GLY A 45 6.40 6.81 8.36
C GLY A 45 6.66 6.33 9.79
N ARG A 46 6.14 5.16 10.18
CA ARG A 46 6.45 4.56 11.49
C ARG A 46 7.92 4.23 11.66
N THR A 47 8.57 3.73 10.62
CA THR A 47 10.01 3.44 10.65
C THR A 47 10.84 4.71 10.81
N GLU A 48 10.44 5.80 10.16
CA GLU A 48 11.06 7.13 10.32
C GLU A 48 10.90 7.67 11.75
N GLU A 49 9.70 7.56 12.33
CA GLU A 49 9.49 7.95 13.73
C GLU A 49 10.39 7.14 14.69
N ILE A 50 10.47 5.82 14.48
CA ILE A 50 11.31 4.91 15.28
C ILE A 50 12.80 5.30 15.16
N SER A 51 13.28 5.61 13.95
CA SER A 51 14.69 5.97 13.73
C SER A 51 15.06 7.30 14.39
N LEU A 52 14.11 8.23 14.50
CA LEU A 52 14.25 9.50 15.22
C LEU A 52 14.05 9.37 16.74
N GLY A 53 13.78 8.16 17.24
CA GLY A 53 13.52 7.91 18.66
C GLY A 53 12.19 8.48 19.16
N LYS A 54 11.28 8.85 18.26
CA LYS A 54 9.94 9.36 18.57
C LYS A 54 8.94 8.22 18.66
N ASN A 55 7.89 8.39 19.48
CA ASN A 55 6.75 7.47 19.55
C ASN A 55 7.13 5.99 19.72
N LEU A 56 8.23 5.74 20.44
CA LEU A 56 8.83 4.42 20.58
C LEU A 56 7.96 3.46 21.40
N ASN A 57 6.92 3.93 22.10
CA ASN A 57 6.00 3.06 22.84
C ASN A 57 4.82 2.59 21.98
N ASP A 58 4.61 3.19 20.81
CA ASP A 58 3.49 2.87 19.94
C ASP A 58 3.84 1.65 19.08
N LYS A 59 2.92 0.68 19.06
CA LYS A 59 3.08 -0.55 18.27
C LYS A 59 2.99 -0.24 16.78
N VAL A 60 3.79 -0.94 15.99
CA VAL A 60 3.62 -0.96 14.52
C VAL A 60 2.34 -1.75 14.22
N SER A 61 1.31 -1.08 13.72
CA SER A 61 -0.03 -1.66 13.53
C SER A 61 -0.02 -2.86 12.56
N GLU A 62 -0.70 -3.96 12.94
CA GLU A 62 -0.74 -5.24 12.23
C GLU A 62 -1.99 -5.41 11.33
N ALA A 63 -2.69 -4.33 10.97
CA ALA A 63 -3.99 -4.43 10.30
C ALA A 63 -3.94 -4.95 8.84
N ALA A 64 -2.75 -5.20 8.28
CA ALA A 64 -2.60 -5.76 6.94
C ALA A 64 -2.35 -7.27 7.03
N GLY A 65 -3.03 -8.08 6.20
CA GLY A 65 -2.73 -9.50 6.02
C GLY A 65 -1.59 -9.73 5.02
N GLY A 66 -1.08 -10.96 4.93
CA GLY A 66 -0.06 -11.35 3.95
C GLY A 66 1.33 -10.81 4.26
N GLU A 67 2.12 -10.54 3.21
CA GLU A 67 3.53 -10.14 3.29
C GLU A 67 3.73 -8.80 4.02
N ILE A 68 2.75 -7.91 3.96
CA ILE A 68 2.79 -6.63 4.67
C ILE A 68 2.75 -6.84 6.20
N SER A 69 2.05 -7.87 6.68
CA SER A 69 2.02 -8.22 8.11
C SER A 69 3.39 -8.70 8.60
N ILE A 70 4.08 -9.50 7.76
CA ILE A 70 5.42 -10.01 8.03
C ILE A 70 6.42 -8.86 8.10
N LEU A 71 6.29 -7.88 7.18
CA LEU A 71 7.09 -6.67 7.19
C LEU A 71 6.82 -5.82 8.45
N ALA A 72 5.55 -5.60 8.80
CA ALA A 72 5.16 -4.87 10.01
C ALA A 72 5.75 -5.51 11.28
N GLY A 73 5.64 -6.84 11.40
CA GLY A 73 6.22 -7.58 12.53
C GLY A 73 7.75 -7.49 12.59
N SER A 74 8.42 -7.39 11.44
CA SER A 74 9.87 -7.19 11.38
C SER A 74 10.28 -5.80 11.85
N ILE A 75 9.52 -4.76 11.49
CA ILE A 75 9.73 -3.39 11.98
C ILE A 75 9.43 -3.29 13.48
N GLU A 76 8.43 -4.01 13.99
CA GLU A 76 8.14 -4.05 15.43
C GLU A 76 9.30 -4.65 16.23
N ARG A 77 9.91 -5.73 15.74
CA ARG A 77 11.13 -6.28 16.37
C ARG A 77 12.30 -5.29 16.34
N LEU A 78 12.44 -4.52 15.25
CA LEU A 78 13.44 -3.45 15.15
C LEU A 78 13.20 -2.37 16.22
N ARG A 79 11.96 -1.90 16.38
CA ARG A 79 11.57 -0.93 17.42
C ARG A 79 11.96 -1.42 18.81
N ILE A 80 11.58 -2.65 19.17
CA ILE A 80 11.87 -3.25 20.48
C ILE A 80 13.38 -3.30 20.72
N SER A 81 14.16 -3.70 19.72
CA SER A 81 15.62 -3.76 19.80
C SER A 81 16.22 -2.37 20.07
N LEU A 82 15.80 -1.36 19.30
CA LEU A 82 16.26 0.02 19.47
C LEU A 82 15.92 0.58 20.86
N VAL A 83 14.70 0.38 21.33
CA VAL A 83 14.28 0.78 22.69
C VAL A 83 15.19 0.16 23.74
N LYS A 84 15.53 -1.12 23.59
CA LYS A 84 16.39 -1.84 24.54
C LYS A 84 17.81 -1.26 24.55
N ILE A 85 18.36 -0.95 23.37
CA ILE A 85 19.71 -0.35 23.23
C ILE A 85 19.73 1.06 23.84
N LEU A 86 18.75 1.90 23.54
CA LEU A 86 18.65 3.26 24.08
C LEU A 86 18.54 3.25 25.61
N LYS A 87 17.70 2.38 26.18
CA LYS A 87 17.58 2.23 27.64
C LYS A 87 18.88 1.77 28.28
N ARG A 88 19.60 0.84 27.66
CA ARG A 88 20.90 0.37 28.15
C ARG A 88 21.94 1.48 28.15
N ASN A 89 22.01 2.26 27.07
CA ASN A 89 22.97 3.35 26.95
C ASN A 89 22.64 4.56 27.84
N ALA A 90 21.36 4.78 28.17
CA ALA A 90 20.95 5.83 29.09
C ALA A 90 21.21 5.50 30.58
N GLN A 91 21.52 4.23 30.89
CA GLN A 91 21.83 3.75 32.25
C GLN A 91 23.32 3.54 32.49
N SER A 92 24.15 3.66 31.45
CA SER A 92 25.62 3.63 31.52
C SER A 92 26.18 5.03 31.55
#